data_AF-A0A819AJM9-F1
#
_entry.id   AF-A0A819AJM9-F1
#
_cell.length_a   1.000
_cell.length_b   1.000
_cell.length_c   1.000
_cell.angle_alpha   90.00
_cell.angle_beta   90.00
_cell.angle_gamma   90.00
#
_symmetry.space_group_name_H-M   'P 1'
#
loop_
_entity.id
_entity.type
_entity.pdbx_description
1 polymer ?
#
loop_
_entity_poly.entity_id
_entity_poly.type
_entity_poly.pdbx_seq_one_letter_code
_entity_poly.pdbx_strand_id
1 'polypeptide(L)'
;MLLKKSVITLISDNGPDWCADCTANIYNLGRFSEEQKLDALIWVSYAPGHSRFNPIERMLLRLTDLLQGVIFDLDPSFKEKSQQADMALVELCKYWND
;
A
#
# COMPACT_ATOMS: atom_id res chain seq x y z
N MET A 1 -23.70 21.61 19.21
CA MET A 1 -23.60 20.39 18.38
C MET A 1 -22.19 20.37 17.79
N LEU A 2 -21.37 19.35 18.08
CA LEU A 2 -20.00 19.27 17.53
C LEU A 2 -20.06 18.81 16.07
N LEU A 3 -19.53 19.62 15.15
CA LEU A 3 -19.31 19.21 13.76
C LEU A 3 -18.19 18.16 13.74
N LYS A 4 -18.55 16.91 13.45
CA LYS A 4 -17.56 15.85 13.21
C LYS A 4 -16.94 16.05 11.84
N LYS A 5 -15.62 15.92 11.76
CA LYS A 5 -14.85 15.98 10.52
C LYS A 5 -14.26 14.61 10.21
N SER A 6 -14.41 14.12 8.97
CA SER A 6 -13.86 12.85 8.51
C SER A 6 -12.45 13.07 7.96
N VAL A 7 -11.45 12.70 8.75
CA VAL A 7 -10.03 12.86 8.38
C VAL A 7 -9.34 11.51 8.39
N ILE A 8 -8.64 11.19 7.31
CA ILE A 8 -7.78 10.01 7.20
C ILE A 8 -6.33 10.47 7.08
N THR A 9 -5.44 9.85 7.85
CA THR A 9 -3.99 10.00 7.69
C THR A 9 -3.41 8.69 7.17
N LEU A 10 -2.78 8.76 6.01
CA LEU A 10 -2.11 7.67 5.33
C LEU A 10 -0.60 7.82 5.60
N ILE A 11 -0.03 6.81 6.24
CA ILE A 11 1.40 6.75 6.54
C ILE A 11 2.02 5.76 5.56
N SER A 12 2.91 6.24 4.69
CA SER A 12 3.70 5.37 3.82
C SER A 12 5.19 5.50 4.13
N ASP A 13 5.99 4.56 3.62
CA ASP A 13 7.45 4.65 3.60
C ASP A 13 7.96 5.54 2.45
N ASN A 14 7.05 6.01 1.59
CA ASN A 14 7.34 6.71 0.33
C ASN A 14 8.20 5.88 -0.64
N GLY A 15 7.98 4.56 -0.66
CA GLY A 15 8.59 3.65 -1.63
C GLY A 15 8.19 3.98 -3.07
N PRO A 16 8.87 3.36 -4.06
CA PRO A 16 8.70 3.68 -5.48
C PRO A 16 7.25 3.51 -5.98
N ASP A 17 6.51 2.55 -5.44
CA ASP A 17 5.12 2.29 -5.83
C ASP A 17 4.14 3.32 -5.23
N TRP A 18 4.46 3.84 -4.04
CA TRP A 18 3.59 4.72 -3.25
C TRP A 18 4.35 5.97 -2.81
N CYS A 19 4.77 6.75 -3.82
CA CYS A 19 5.43 8.03 -3.66
C CYS A 19 4.52 9.21 -4.03
N ALA A 20 4.58 10.28 -3.25
CA ALA A 20 3.84 11.53 -3.50
C ALA A 20 4.32 12.30 -4.73
N ASP A 21 5.51 12.01 -5.24
CA ASP A 21 6.03 12.60 -6.49
C ASP A 21 5.39 11.99 -7.74
N CYS A 22 4.68 10.87 -7.60
CA CYS A 22 3.95 10.23 -8.69
C CYS A 22 2.55 10.85 -8.86
N THR A 23 2.34 11.56 -9.97
CA THR A 23 1.05 12.20 -10.30
C THR A 23 -0.13 11.23 -10.30
N ALA A 24 0.08 9.99 -10.78
CA ALA A 24 -0.97 8.97 -10.79
C ALA A 24 -1.46 8.63 -9.37
N ASN A 25 -0.53 8.55 -8.40
CA ASN A 25 -0.88 8.29 -7.00
C ASN A 25 -1.67 9.46 -6.40
N ILE A 26 -1.25 10.70 -6.67
CA ILE A 26 -1.99 11.90 -6.22
C ILE A 26 -3.41 11.90 -6.77
N TYR A 27 -3.59 11.61 -8.06
CA TYR A 27 -4.90 11.55 -8.70
C TYR A 27 -5.79 10.47 -8.05
N ASN A 28 -5.25 9.26 -7.88
CA ASN A 28 -5.98 8.14 -7.28
C ASN A 28 -6.39 8.43 -5.83
N LEU A 29 -5.50 9.03 -5.04
CA LEU A 29 -5.79 9.41 -3.65
C LEU A 29 -6.78 10.58 -3.56
N GLY A 30 -6.70 11.54 -4.48
CA GLY A 30 -7.67 12.62 -4.61
C GLY A 30 -9.07 12.09 -4.90
N ARG A 31 -9.19 11.18 -5.89
CA ARG A 31 -10.45 10.50 -6.21
C ARG A 31 -11.00 9.71 -5.02
N PHE A 32 -10.14 8.96 -4.35
CA PHE A 32 -10.52 8.23 -3.13
C PHE A 32 -11.07 9.17 -2.05
N SER A 33 -10.41 10.31 -1.81
CA SER A 33 -10.87 11.30 -0.83
C SER A 33 -12.28 11.83 -1.14
N GLU A 34 -12.58 12.07 -2.41
CA GLU A 34 -13.89 12.52 -2.87
C GLU A 34 -14.96 11.43 -2.71
N GLU A 35 -14.66 10.21 -3.18
CA GLU A 35 -15.57 9.05 -3.11
C GLU A 35 -15.94 8.71 -1.65
N GLN A 36 -14.97 8.82 -0.74
CA GLN A 36 -15.16 8.57 0.69
C GLN A 36 -15.74 9.78 1.45
N LYS A 37 -15.95 10.92 0.77
CA LYS A 37 -16.46 12.18 1.37
C LYS A 37 -15.64 12.60 2.59
N LEU A 38 -14.31 12.55 2.46
CA LEU A 38 -13.40 12.99 3.52
C LEU A 38 -13.34 14.52 3.54
N ASP A 39 -13.37 15.10 4.74
CA ASP A 39 -13.02 16.51 4.91
C ASP A 39 -11.53 16.75 4.67
N ALA A 40 -10.69 15.76 4.94
CA ALA A 40 -9.27 15.80 4.62
C ALA A 40 -8.66 14.39 4.48
N LEU A 41 -7.76 14.26 3.50
CA LEU A 41 -6.84 13.14 3.37
C LEU A 41 -5.42 13.68 3.53
N ILE A 42 -4.70 13.17 4.53
CA ILE A 42 -3.31 13.54 4.82
C ILE A 42 -2.44 12.37 4.40
N TRP A 43 -1.47 12.60 3.52
CA TRP A 43 -0.48 11.59 3.14
C TRP A 43 0.89 12.02 3.62
N VAL A 44 1.52 11.20 4.46
CA VAL A 44 2.82 11.51 5.05
C VAL A 44 3.78 10.32 4.96
N SER A 45 5.04 10.62 4.71
CA SER A 45 6.13 9.69 4.94
C SER A 45 6.59 9.80 6.39
N TYR A 46 6.47 8.73 7.18
CA TYR A 46 6.89 8.73 8.57
C TYR A 46 8.23 8.03 8.75
N ALA A 47 9.22 8.78 9.22
CA ALA A 47 10.58 8.30 9.51
C ALA A 47 11.20 7.51 8.35
N PRO A 48 11.32 8.09 7.14
CA PRO A 48 11.92 7.42 5.99
C PRO A 48 13.33 6.93 6.32
N GLY A 49 13.64 5.68 5.96
CA GLY A 49 14.90 5.01 6.31
C GLY A 49 14.98 4.45 7.74
N HIS A 50 13.93 4.60 8.55
CA HIS A 50 13.89 4.10 9.93
C HIS A 50 12.62 3.27 10.22
N SER A 51 12.51 2.11 9.57
CA SER A 51 11.36 1.18 9.68
C SER A 51 10.95 0.85 11.12
N ARG A 52 11.88 0.83 12.09
CA ARG A 52 11.58 0.60 13.53
C ARG A 52 10.56 1.57 14.14
N PHE A 53 10.37 2.73 13.52
CA PHE A 53 9.41 3.73 13.96
C PHE A 53 8.07 3.61 13.23
N ASN A 54 8.02 2.97 12.06
CA ASN A 54 6.77 2.76 11.35
C ASN A 54 5.85 1.84 12.18
N PRO A 55 4.63 2.29 12.56
CA PRO A 55 3.72 1.50 13.39
C PRO A 55 3.37 0.15 12.76
N ILE A 56 3.31 0.05 11.43
CA ILE A 56 2.94 -1.18 10.75
C ILE A 56 4.01 -2.27 10.94
N GLU A 57 5.28 -1.89 10.98
CA GLU A 57 6.40 -2.83 11.17
C GLU A 57 6.33 -3.49 12.55
N ARG A 58 5.90 -2.75 13.57
CA ARG A 58 5.67 -3.32 14.91
C ARG A 58 4.50 -4.30 14.94
N MET A 59 3.46 -4.03 14.16
CA MET A 59 2.31 -4.93 14.02
C MET A 59 2.72 -6.20 13.26
N LEU A 60 3.44 -6.04 12.15
CA LEU A 60 3.93 -7.12 11.32
C LEU A 60 4.90 -8.03 12.08
N LEU A 61 5.77 -7.49 12.92
CA LEU A 61 6.68 -8.29 13.76
C LEU A 61 5.92 -9.35 14.58
N ARG A 62 4.81 -8.96 15.22
CA ARG A 62 3.98 -9.91 15.98
C ARG A 62 3.34 -10.96 15.08
N LEU A 63 2.95 -10.57 13.87
CA LEU A 63 2.41 -11.48 12.88
C LEU A 63 3.47 -12.47 12.40
N THR A 64 4.70 -12.00 12.18
CA THR A 64 5.86 -12.81 11.80
C THR A 64 6.17 -13.85 12.88
N ASP A 65 6.18 -13.46 14.15
CA ASP A 65 6.39 -14.40 15.27
C ASP A 65 5.30 -15.49 15.31
N LEU A 66 4.04 -15.12 15.08
CA LEU A 66 2.92 -16.06 15.06
C LEU A 66 2.96 -17.02 13.86
N LEU A 67 3.46 -16.55 12.72
CA LEU A 67 3.55 -17.33 11.49
C LEU A 67 4.90 -18.03 11.34
N GLN A 68 5.83 -17.84 12.28
CA GLN A 68 7.15 -18.44 12.21
C GLN A 68 7.03 -19.97 12.28
N GLY A 69 7.53 -20.65 11.25
CA GLY A 69 7.47 -22.11 11.15
C GLY A 69 6.13 -22.66 10.63
N VAL A 70 5.16 -21.80 10.30
CA VAL A 70 3.96 -22.23 9.58
C VAL A 70 4.36 -22.55 8.13
N ILE A 71 4.18 -23.81 7.74
CA ILE A 71 4.31 -24.24 6.35
C ILE A 71 2.93 -24.17 5.73
N PHE A 72 2.76 -23.29 4.76
CA PHE A 72 1.55 -23.24 3.95
C PHE A 72 1.66 -24.29 2.85
N ASP A 73 0.70 -25.22 2.80
CA ASP A 73 0.48 -26.06 1.63
C ASP A 73 -0.09 -25.18 0.52
N LEU A 74 0.80 -24.56 -0.25
CA LEU A 74 0.44 -23.78 -1.41
C LEU A 74 -0.06 -24.74 -2.49
N ASP A 75 -1.28 -24.50 -2.96
CA ASP A 75 -1.82 -25.14 -4.16
C ASP A 75 -0.78 -24.98 -5.30
N PRO A 76 -0.38 -26.06 -6.00
CA PRO A 76 0.57 -25.98 -7.12
C PRO A 76 0.18 -24.94 -8.18
N SER A 77 -1.12 -24.70 -8.37
CA SER A 77 -1.65 -23.68 -9.27
C SER A 77 -1.35 -22.25 -8.83
N PHE A 78 -0.97 -22.03 -7.57
CA PHE A 78 -0.57 -20.72 -7.05
C PHE A 78 0.69 -20.21 -7.74
N LYS A 79 1.63 -21.10 -8.06
CA LYS A 79 2.89 -20.74 -8.74
C LYS A 79 2.63 -20.25 -10.17
N GLU A 80 1.74 -20.94 -10.88
CA GLU A 80 1.33 -20.58 -12.24
C GLU A 80 0.54 -19.27 -12.27
N LYS A 81 -0.38 -19.07 -11.31
CA LYS A 81 -1.17 -17.84 -11.19
C LYS A 81 -0.30 -16.64 -10.81
N SER A 82 0.69 -16.82 -9.94
CA SER A 82 1.65 -15.76 -9.58
C SER A 82 2.47 -15.34 -10.80
N GLN A 83 3.00 -16.29 -11.58
CA GLN A 83 3.75 -15.97 -12.80
C GLN A 83 2.89 -15.27 -13.85
N GLN A 84 1.63 -15.68 -14.02
CA GLN A 84 0.71 -14.99 -14.92
C GLN A 84 0.41 -13.56 -14.47
N ALA A 85 0.23 -13.34 -13.16
CA ALA A 85 0.03 -11.99 -12.60
C ALA A 85 1.25 -11.10 -12.81
N ASP A 86 2.45 -11.62 -12.57
CA ASP A 86 3.71 -10.90 -12.77
C ASP A 86 3.91 -10.52 -14.25
N MET A 87 3.62 -11.44 -15.19
CA MET A 87 3.69 -11.13 -16.62
C MET A 87 2.65 -10.10 -17.04
N ALA A 88 1.42 -10.18 -16.54
CA ALA A 88 0.36 -9.21 -16.83
C ALA A 88 0.73 -7.81 -16.33
N LEU A 89 1.37 -7.72 -15.16
CA LEU A 89 1.91 -6.47 -14.62
C LEU A 89 3.01 -5.90 -15.50
N VAL A 90 3.96 -6.72 -15.95
CA VAL A 90 5.03 -6.30 -16.88
C VAL A 90 4.44 -5.82 -18.21
N GLU A 91 3.39 -6.47 -18.72
CA GLU A 91 2.72 -6.08 -19.96
C GLU A 91 1.95 -4.76 -19.81
N LEU A 92 1.22 -4.58 -18.71
CA LEU A 92 0.58 -3.31 -18.35
C LEU A 92 1.60 -2.16 -18.21
N CYS A 93 2.76 -2.41 -17.59
CA CYS A 93 3.81 -1.41 -17.47
C CYS A 93 4.44 -1.01 -18.81
N LYS A 94 4.40 -1.88 -19.84
CA LYS A 94 4.84 -1.51 -21.19
C LYS A 94 3.86 -0.55 -21.86
N TYR A 95 2.55 -0.80 -21.71
CA TYR A 95 1.49 0.05 -22.26
C TYR A 95 1.41 1.46 -21.64
N TRP A 96 2.03 1.67 -20.48
CA TRP A 96 2.05 2.97 -19.80
C TRP A 96 3.33 3.80 -20.04
N ASN A 97 4.33 3.22 -20.70
CA ASN A 97 5.60 3.90 -21.02
C ASN A 97 5.72 4.33 -22.49
N ASP A 98 4.66 4.13 -23.29
CA ASP A 98 4.47 4.68 -24.65
C ASP A 98 3.46 5.85 -24.62
#